data_AF-A0A3M5E3C1-F1
#
_entry.id   AF-A0A3M5E3C1-F1
#
_cell.length_a   1.000
_cell.length_b   1.000
_cell.length_c   1.000
_cell.angle_alpha   90.00
_cell.angle_beta   90.00
_cell.angle_gamma   90.00
#
_symmetry.space_group_name_H-M   'P 1'
#
loop_
_entity.id
_entity.type
_entity.pdbx_description
1 polymer ?
#
loop_
_entity_poly.entity_id
_entity_poly.type
_entity_poly.pdbx_seq_one_letter_code
_entity_poly.pdbx_strand_id
1 'polypeptide(L)' 'VGGLLLPVEELVISNGALEALNLCLQVVTRPGDLVAIEAPAFYATLQVLERLKLKAVEIPVHPREGIDLEVLA' A
#
# COMPACT_ATOMS: atom_id res chain seq x y z
N VAL A 1 -7.63 10.97 19.62
CA VAL A 1 -6.66 10.09 18.92
C VAL A 1 -6.79 8.71 19.54
N GLY A 2 -7.49 7.79 18.87
CA GLY A 2 -7.60 6.41 19.33
C GLY A 2 -6.44 5.60 18.73
N GLY A 3 -5.64 4.95 19.56
CA GLY A 3 -4.65 3.98 19.10
C GLY A 3 -5.26 2.59 18.95
N LEU A 4 -4.51 1.67 18.34
CA LEU A 4 -4.79 0.24 18.40
C LEU A 4 -3.92 -0.39 19.50
N LEU A 5 -4.49 -1.28 20.32
CA LEU A 5 -3.71 -2.16 21.20
C LEU A 5 -3.21 -3.35 20.37
N LEU A 6 -1.90 -3.46 20.22
CA LEU A 6 -1.25 -4.58 19.51
C LEU A 6 -0.25 -5.29 20.44
N PRO A 7 -0.14 -6.63 20.38
CA PRO A 7 0.94 -7.36 21.02
C PRO A 7 2.31 -6.87 20.51
N VAL A 8 3.30 -6.82 21.40
CA VAL A 8 4.65 -6.35 21.04
C VAL A 8 5.30 -7.26 20.00
N GLU A 9 4.96 -8.55 20.03
CA GLU A 9 5.46 -9.59 19.15
C GLU A 9 5.01 -9.41 17.69
N GLU A 10 3.95 -8.63 17.46
CA GLU A 10 3.46 -8.29 16.11
C GLU A 10 4.14 -7.03 15.55
N LEU A 11 4.93 -6.31 16.35
CA LEU A 11 5.65 -5.12 15.91
C LEU A 11 6.97 -5.51 15.25
N VAL A 12 7.13 -5.14 13.98
CA VAL A 12 8.38 -5.29 13.24
C VAL A 12 9.06 -3.94 13.07
N ILE A 13 10.29 -3.82 13.59
CA ILE A 13 11.13 -2.64 13.35
C ILE A 13 11.69 -2.75 11.93
N SER A 14 11.45 -1.72 11.12
CA SER A 14 11.95 -1.58 9.75
C SER A 14 12.96 -0.44 9.67
N ASN A 15 13.75 -0.41 8.60
CA ASN A 15 14.63 0.72 8.27
C ASN A 15 13.87 1.86 7.55
N GLY A 16 12.63 2.11 7.95
CA GLY A 16 11.76 3.17 7.44
C GLY A 16 10.61 2.69 6.53
N ALA A 17 9.73 3.62 6.18
CA ALA A 17 8.46 3.34 5.51
C ALA A 17 8.61 2.63 4.15
N LEU A 18 9.66 2.93 3.38
CA LEU A 18 9.88 2.29 2.09
C LEU A 18 10.28 0.82 2.26
N GLU A 19 11.11 0.48 3.24
CA GLU A 19 11.45 -0.93 3.52
C GLU A 19 10.21 -1.67 4.02
N ALA A 20 9.44 -1.07 4.94
CA ALA A 20 8.19 -1.63 5.42
C ALA A 20 7.21 -1.93 4.27
N LEU A 21 6.99 -0.97 3.37
CA LEU A 21 6.14 -1.16 2.19
C LEU A 21 6.61 -2.34 1.32
N ASN A 22 7.92 -2.44 1.07
CA ASN A 22 8.51 -3.52 0.30
C ASN A 22 8.34 -4.89 0.97
N LEU A 23 8.51 -4.97 2.29
CA LEU A 23 8.31 -6.19 3.07
C LEU A 23 6.84 -6.61 3.05
N CYS A 24 5.93 -5.68 3.34
CA CYS A 24 4.49 -5.95 3.34
C CYS A 24 4.04 -6.51 1.99
N LEU A 25 4.40 -5.86 0.88
CA LEU A 25 4.00 -6.34 -0.45
C LEU A 25 4.59 -7.72 -0.77
N GLN A 26 5.86 -7.97 -0.45
CA GLN A 26 6.47 -9.29 -0.67
C GLN A 26 5.81 -10.41 0.14
N VAL A 27 5.31 -10.10 1.33
CA VAL A 27 4.64 -11.08 2.20
C VAL A 27 3.23 -11.40 1.71
N VAL A 28 2.49 -10.39 1.25
CA VAL A 28 1.04 -10.53 0.97
C VAL A 28 0.69 -10.71 -0.51
N THR A 29 1.65 -10.62 -1.43
CA THR A 29 1.41 -10.69 -2.88
C THR A 29 2.38 -11.61 -3.60
N ARG A 30 2.06 -11.92 -4.85
CA ARG A 30 2.88 -12.66 -5.81
C ARG A 30 2.93 -11.90 -7.16
N PRO A 31 3.96 -12.12 -7.99
CA PRO A 31 4.00 -11.56 -9.35
C PRO A 31 2.70 -11.79 -10.12
N GLY A 32 2.14 -10.71 -10.66
CA GLY A 32 0.87 -10.70 -11.39
C GLY A 32 -0.35 -10.29 -10.56
N ASP A 33 -0.26 -10.27 -9.23
CA ASP A 33 -1.34 -9.83 -8.36
C ASP A 33 -1.68 -8.34 -8.57
N LEU A 34 -2.94 -8.01 -8.29
CA LEU A 34 -3.46 -6.65 -8.35
C LEU A 34 -3.28 -5.96 -7.00
N VAL A 35 -2.83 -4.71 -7.01
CA VAL A 35 -2.74 -3.86 -5.82
C VAL A 35 -3.47 -2.56 -6.09
N ALA A 36 -4.51 -2.29 -5.30
CA ALA A 36 -5.21 -1.02 -5.32
C ALA A 36 -4.34 0.09 -4.73
N ILE A 37 -4.20 1.21 -5.44
CA ILE A 37 -3.42 2.38 -5.02
C ILE A 37 -4.20 3.66 -5.30
N GLU A 38 -3.87 4.72 -4.56
CA GLU A 38 -4.43 6.05 -4.80
C GLU A 38 -3.93 6.66 -6.13
N ALA A 39 -4.71 7.54 -6.75
CA ALA A 39 -4.32 8.31 -7.91
C ALA A 39 -4.52 9.82 -7.66
N PRO A 40 -3.44 10.63 -7.63
CA PRO A 40 -2.04 10.26 -7.90
C PRO A 40 -1.34 9.54 -6.72
N ALA A 41 -0.58 8.49 -7.01
CA ALA A 41 0.23 7.76 -6.02
C ALA A 41 1.60 8.39 -5.73
N PHE A 42 2.14 8.12 -4.54
CA PHE A 42 3.56 8.28 -4.27
C PHE A 42 4.41 7.42 -5.22
N TYR A 43 5.33 8.06 -5.96
CA TYR A 43 6.09 7.41 -7.03
C TYR A 43 6.87 6.16 -6.59
N ALA A 44 7.35 6.09 -5.33
CA ALA A 44 8.09 4.93 -4.88
C ALA A 44 7.20 3.69 -4.77
N THR A 45 5.90 3.85 -4.48
CA THR A 45 4.92 2.75 -4.54
C THR A 45 4.90 2.16 -5.95
N LEU A 46 4.83 3.00 -6.99
CA LEU A 46 4.84 2.54 -8.39
C LEU A 46 6.12 1.76 -8.72
N GLN A 47 7.29 2.26 -8.28
CA GLN A 47 8.57 1.57 -8.48
C GLN A 47 8.62 0.21 -7.78
N VAL A 48 8.05 0.11 -6.57
CA VAL A 48 7.99 -1.16 -5.84
C VAL A 48 7.07 -2.16 -6.53
N LEU A 49 5.88 -1.72 -6.99
CA LEU A 49 4.95 -2.58 -7.71
C LEU A 49 5.59 -3.13 -8.99
N GLU A 50 6.23 -2.26 -9.79
CA GLU A 50 6.92 -2.68 -11.02
C GLU A 50 8.03 -3.70 -10.73
N ARG A 51 8.89 -3.43 -9.75
CA ARG A 51 9.99 -4.32 -9.35
C ARG A 51 9.49 -5.70 -8.89
N LEU A 52 8.35 -5.75 -8.21
CA LEU A 52 7.72 -6.98 -7.75
C LEU A 52 6.81 -7.64 -8.80
N LYS A 53 6.72 -7.05 -10.01
CA LYS A 53 5.86 -7.49 -11.12
C LYS A 53 4.37 -7.52 -10.74
N LEU A 54 3.95 -6.58 -9.91
CA LEU A 54 2.57 -6.37 -9.50
C LEU A 54 1.87 -5.40 -10.45
N LYS A 55 0.54 -5.47 -10.51
CA LYS A 55 -0.28 -4.59 -11.34
C LYS A 55 -1.03 -3.60 -10.47
N ALA A 56 -0.85 -2.31 -10.74
CA ALA A 56 -1.59 -1.26 -10.06
C ALA A 56 -3.04 -1.21 -10.55
N VAL A 57 -3.97 -1.07 -9.61
CA VAL A 57 -5.36 -0.65 -9.86
C VAL A 57 -5.51 0.72 -9.22
N GLU A 58 -5.63 1.75 -10.04
CA GLU A 58 -5.70 3.13 -9.56
C GLU A 58 -7.10 3.50 -9.07
N ILE A 59 -7.16 4.13 -7.90
CA ILE A 59 -8.39 4.64 -7.28
C ILE A 59 -8.30 6.17 -7.23
N PRO A 60 -9.21 6.91 -7.89
CA PRO A 60 -9.21 8.36 -7.88
C PRO A 60 -9.26 8.95 -6.47
N VAL A 61 -8.52 10.03 -6.26
CA VAL A 61 -8.56 10.80 -5.02
C VAL A 61 -9.16 12.18 -5.28
N HIS A 62 -10.24 12.49 -4.58
CA HIS A 62 -10.76 13.84 -4.50
C HIS A 62 -10.00 14.65 -3.44
N PRO A 63 -9.50 15.87 -3.73
CA PRO A 63 -8.63 16.63 -2.82
C PRO A 63 -9.30 17.05 -1.50
N ARG A 64 -10.64 16.96 -1.39
CA ARG A 64 -11.37 17.28 -0.14
C ARG A 64 -11.98 16.05 0.52
N GLU A 65 -12.35 15.05 -0.26
CA GLU A 65 -13.14 13.90 0.21
C GLU A 65 -12.29 12.63 0.35
N GLY A 66 -11.10 12.62 -0.24
CA GLY A 66 -10.18 11.49 -0.16
C GLY A 66 -10.42 10.46 -1.26
N ILE A 67 -10.09 9.22 -0.95
CA ILE A 67 -10.16 8.08 -1.88
C ILE A 67 -11.62 7.77 -2.21
N ASP A 68 -11.95 7.70 -3.49
CA ASP A 68 -13.28 7.26 -3.95
C ASP A 68 -13.38 5.73 -3.89
N LEU A 69 -13.90 5.20 -2.77
CA LEU A 69 -14.01 3.75 -2.56
C LEU A 69 -15.17 3.11 -3.33
N GLU A 70 -16.13 3.89 -3.82
CA GLU A 70 -17.28 3.36 -4.56
C GLU A 70 -16.86 2.73 -5.89
N VAL A 71 -15.69 3.09 -6.42
CA VAL A 71 -15.14 2.47 -7.64
C VAL A 71 -14.72 1.00 -7.44
N LEU A 72 -14.69 0.50 -6.19
CA LEU A 72 -14.35 -0.88 -5.86
C LEU A 72 -15.59 -1.79 -5.66
N ALA A 73 -16.80 -1.23 -5.70
CA ALA A 73 -18.06 -1.97 -5.56
C ALA A 73 -18.43 -2.77 -6.82
#